data_AF-A0A2N5GM31-F1
#
_entry.id   AF-A0A2N5GM31-F1
#
_cell.length_a   1.000
_cell.length_b   1.000
_cell.length_c   1.000
_cell.angle_alpha   90.00
_cell.angle_beta   90.00
_cell.angle_gamma   90.00
#
_symmetry.space_group_name_H-M   'P 1'
#
loop_
_entity.id
_entity.type
_entity.pdbx_description
1 polymer ?
#
loop_
_entity_poly.entity_id
_entity_poly.type
_entity_poly.pdbx_seq_one_letter_code
_entity_poly.pdbx_strand_id
1 'polypeptide(L)'
;MGRLSKFSFMCIGFNLLLNILLFLLIRIPFSGGVIFGTIYQIVLFGNIVLPVMVSLGGAMLGIGSIILKEKPLVKSMIAIVSNIIYIIAYFSVWSM
;
A
#
# COMPACT_ATOMS: atom_id res chain seq x y z
N MET A 1 -8.66 -18.88 8.85
CA MET A 1 -7.70 -17.78 8.56
C MET A 1 -8.04 -16.66 9.51
N GLY A 2 -7.07 -16.26 10.34
CA GLY A 2 -7.23 -15.21 11.34
C GLY A 2 -7.78 -13.93 10.74
N ARG A 3 -8.63 -13.23 11.49
CA ARG A 3 -9.37 -12.06 10.96
C ARG A 3 -8.39 -10.93 10.63
N LEU A 4 -7.35 -10.78 11.44
CA LEU A 4 -6.28 -9.79 11.27
C LEU A 4 -5.36 -10.10 10.07
N SER A 5 -5.03 -11.38 9.86
CA SER A 5 -4.24 -11.80 8.69
C SER A 5 -4.93 -11.41 7.37
N LYS A 6 -6.25 -11.52 7.28
CA LYS A 6 -7.01 -11.10 6.08
C LYS A 6 -6.90 -9.60 5.84
N PHE A 7 -7.03 -8.79 6.88
CA PHE A 7 -6.88 -7.33 6.77
C PHE A 7 -5.47 -6.92 6.36
N SER A 8 -4.43 -7.58 6.90
CA SER A 8 -3.04 -7.33 6.52
C SER A 8 -2.76 -7.61 5.03
N PHE A 9 -3.36 -8.67 4.46
CA PHE A 9 -3.30 -8.94 3.02
C PHE A 9 -4.13 -7.94 2.20
N MET A 10 -5.28 -7.48 2.71
CA MET A 10 -6.06 -6.42 2.05
C MET A 10 -5.28 -5.12 1.95
N CYS A 11 -4.45 -4.77 2.94
CA CYS A 11 -3.56 -3.60 2.88
C CYS A 11 -2.60 -3.67 1.67
N ILE A 12 -2.00 -4.84 1.43
CA ILE A 12 -1.11 -5.05 0.28
C ILE A 12 -1.90 -4.96 -1.03
N GLY A 13 -3.05 -5.63 -1.10
CA GLY A 13 -3.91 -5.57 -2.29
C GLY A 13 -4.37 -4.15 -2.62
N PHE A 14 -4.72 -3.37 -1.61
CA PHE A 14 -5.09 -1.96 -1.76
C PHE A 14 -3.93 -1.11 -2.29
N ASN A 15 -2.73 -1.29 -1.74
CA ASN A 15 -1.52 -0.59 -2.20
C ASN A 15 -1.15 -0.93 -3.65
N LEU A 16 -1.32 -2.20 -4.03
CA LEU A 16 -1.05 -2.66 -5.39
C LEU A 16 -2.07 -2.08 -6.38
N LEU A 17 -3.33 -2.03 -5.98
CA LEU A 17 -4.42 -1.44 -6.78
C LEU A 17 -4.25 0.07 -6.97
N LEU A 18 -3.81 0.79 -5.93
CA LEU A 18 -3.48 2.22 -6.02
C LEU A 18 -2.30 2.50 -6.96
N ASN A 19 -1.26 1.65 -6.96
CA ASN A 19 -0.15 1.77 -7.91
C ASN A 19 -0.59 1.52 -9.36
N ILE A 20 -1.43 0.52 -9.59
CA ILE A 20 -2.00 0.26 -10.93
C ILE A 20 -2.82 1.47 -11.38
N LEU A 21 -3.66 2.02 -10.50
CA LEU A 21 -4.47 3.20 -10.81
C LEU A 21 -3.59 4.41 -11.16
N LEU A 22 -2.50 4.63 -10.42
CA LEU A 22 -1.52 5.67 -10.70
C LEU A 22 -0.89 5.51 -12.07
N PHE A 23 -0.46 4.29 -12.39
CA PHE A 23 0.17 4.00 -13.69
C PHE A 23 -0.80 4.24 -14.85
N LEU A 24 -2.09 3.89 -14.69
CA LEU A 24 -3.11 4.24 -15.68
C LEU A 24 -3.31 5.76 -15.80
N LEU A 25 -3.35 6.48 -14.68
CA LEU A 25 -3.55 7.93 -14.68
C LEU A 25 -2.40 8.69 -15.35
N ILE A 26 -1.14 8.26 -15.17
CA ILE A 26 0.03 8.87 -15.81
C ILE A 26 0.02 8.68 -17.34
N ARG A 27 -0.55 7.57 -17.82
CA ARG A 27 -0.56 7.19 -19.25
C ARG A 27 -1.69 7.84 -20.05
N ILE A 28 -2.70 8.42 -19.41
CA ILE A 28 -3.81 9.10 -20.10
C ILE A 28 -3.37 10.54 -20.39
N PRO A 29 -3.30 10.97 -21.66
CA PRO A 29 -2.96 12.34 -21.99
C PRO A 29 -4.09 13.27 -21.53
N PHE A 30 -3.94 13.86 -20.34
CA PHE A 30 -4.89 14.82 -19.80
C PHE A 30 -4.73 16.17 -20.50
N SER A 31 -5.54 16.37 -21.54
CA SER A 31 -5.73 17.66 -22.23
C SER A 31 -6.66 18.61 -21.41
N GLY A 32 -6.45 18.70 -20.10
CA GLY A 32 -7.29 19.49 -19.20
C GLY A 32 -6.46 20.55 -18.49
N GLY A 33 -6.89 21.81 -18.55
CA GLY A 33 -6.18 22.96 -17.98
C GLY A 33 -5.91 22.90 -16.47
N VAL A 34 -5.38 24.00 -15.91
CA VAL A 34 -4.80 24.15 -14.56
C VAL A 34 -5.46 23.34 -13.43
N ILE A 35 -6.79 23.21 -13.42
CA ILE A 35 -7.57 22.43 -12.44
C ILE A 35 -7.21 20.94 -12.45
N PHE A 36 -7.02 20.34 -13.63
CA PHE A 36 -6.60 18.94 -13.76
C PHE A 36 -5.17 18.73 -13.29
N GLY A 37 -4.28 19.72 -13.46
CA GLY A 37 -2.92 19.67 -12.93
C GLY A 37 -2.89 19.62 -11.39
N THR A 38 -3.78 20.36 -10.72
CA THR A 38 -3.89 20.36 -9.26
C THR A 38 -4.45 19.04 -8.72
N ILE A 39 -5.49 18.49 -9.37
CA ILE A 39 -6.05 17.18 -9.00
C ILE A 39 -5.01 16.08 -9.17
N TYR A 40 -4.25 16.13 -10.27
CA TYR A 40 -3.18 15.19 -10.54
C TYR A 40 -2.07 15.23 -9.47
N GLN A 41 -1.67 16.44 -9.04
CA GLN A 41 -0.72 16.64 -7.95
C GLN A 41 -1.25 16.13 -6.60
N ILE A 42 -2.52 16.38 -6.29
CA ILE A 42 -3.16 15.88 -5.05
C ILE A 42 -3.23 14.34 -5.06
N VAL A 43 -3.55 13.74 -6.20
CA VAL A 43 -3.59 12.27 -6.36
C VAL A 43 -2.19 11.67 -6.23
N LEU A 44 -1.17 12.32 -6.80
CA LEU A 44 0.24 11.91 -6.63
C LEU A 44 0.68 12.00 -5.18
N PHE A 45 0.42 13.11 -4.49
CA PHE A 45 0.78 13.28 -3.08
C PHE A 45 0.05 12.30 -2.16
N GLY A 46 -1.24 12.07 -2.45
CA GLY A 46 -2.03 11.03 -1.79
C GLY A 46 -1.41 9.64 -1.97
N ASN A 47 -0.87 9.35 -3.15
CA ASN A 47 -0.16 8.09 -3.41
C ASN A 47 1.24 8.00 -2.80
N ILE A 48 1.72 9.04 -2.13
CA ILE A 48 2.96 9.01 -1.33
C ILE A 48 2.67 8.62 0.11
N VAL A 49 1.70 9.29 0.71
CA VAL A 49 1.45 9.13 2.15
C VAL A 49 0.55 7.92 2.44
N LEU A 50 -0.50 7.74 1.63
CA LEU A 50 -1.53 6.73 1.90
C LEU A 50 -1.00 5.30 1.82
N PRO A 51 -0.21 4.91 0.80
CA PRO A 51 0.25 3.53 0.70
C PRO A 51 1.23 3.13 1.81
N VAL A 52 2.07 4.07 2.26
CA VAL A 52 2.99 3.86 3.39
C VAL A 52 2.21 3.67 4.68
N MET A 53 1.20 4.52 4.95
CA MET A 53 0.34 4.38 6.13
C MET A 53 -0.45 3.07 6.12
N VAL A 54 -1.01 2.68 4.98
CA VAL A 54 -1.74 1.42 4.82
C VAL A 54 -0.81 0.22 5.00
N SER A 55 0.44 0.30 4.52
CA SER A 55 1.40 -0.78 4.67
C SER A 55 1.93 -0.92 6.10
N LEU A 56 2.16 0.20 6.79
CA LEU A 56 2.48 0.21 8.22
C LEU A 56 1.34 -0.40 9.05
N GLY A 57 0.10 0.00 8.76
CA GLY A 57 -1.09 -0.63 9.37
C GLY A 57 -1.17 -2.12 9.08
N GLY A 58 -0.90 -2.54 7.84
CA GLY A 58 -0.83 -3.95 7.45
C GLY A 58 0.23 -4.74 8.22
N ALA A 59 1.42 -4.18 8.41
CA ALA A 59 2.49 -4.79 9.21
C ALA A 59 2.09 -4.90 10.69
N MET A 60 1.51 -3.86 11.29
CA MET A 60 1.02 -3.89 12.68
C MET A 60 -0.10 -4.90 12.89
N LEU A 61 -1.04 -5.03 11.94
CA LEU A 61 -2.10 -6.04 11.98
C LEU A 61 -1.53 -7.47 11.85
N GLY A 62 -0.49 -7.63 11.03
CA GLY A 62 0.28 -8.87 10.96
C GLY A 62 0.90 -9.22 12.32
N ILE A 63 1.63 -8.30 12.94
CA ILE A 63 2.22 -8.49 14.28
C ILE A 63 1.14 -8.80 15.32
N GLY A 64 0.01 -8.07 15.29
CA GLY A 64 -1.13 -8.32 16.17
C GLY A 64 -1.70 -9.74 16.04
N SER A 65 -1.76 -10.29 14.82
CA SER A 65 -2.20 -11.67 14.62
C SER A 65 -1.22 -12.72 15.18
N ILE A 66 0.08 -12.42 15.24
CA ILE A 66 1.09 -13.28 15.88
C ILE A 66 0.91 -13.23 17.41
N ILE A 67 0.73 -12.04 17.98
CA ILE A 67 0.49 -11.84 19.42
C ILE A 67 -0.77 -12.60 19.86
N LEU A 68 -1.83 -12.55 19.05
CA LEU A 68 -3.10 -13.26 19.27
C LEU A 68 -3.04 -14.76 18.95
N LYS A 69 -1.86 -15.29 18.56
CA LYS A 69 -1.63 -16.70 18.19
C LYS A 69 -2.60 -17.21 17.11
N GLU A 70 -3.03 -16.34 16.19
CA GLU A 70 -3.92 -16.73 15.09
C GLU A 70 -3.17 -17.68 14.14
N LYS A 71 -3.65 -18.92 14.01
CA LYS A 71 -3.11 -19.86 13.02
C LYS A 71 -3.74 -19.60 11.63
N PRO A 72 -2.97 -19.75 10.53
CA PRO A 72 -1.56 -20.15 10.47
C PRO A 72 -0.58 -18.96 10.59
N LEU A 73 0.43 -19.12 11.46
CA LEU A 73 1.49 -18.13 11.70
C LEU A 73 2.28 -17.77 10.44
N VAL A 74 2.51 -18.76 9.56
CA VAL A 74 3.26 -18.58 8.30
C VAL A 74 2.62 -17.51 7.41
N LYS A 75 1.29 -17.47 7.33
CA LYS A 75 0.59 -16.46 6.51
C LYS A 75 0.72 -15.06 7.10
N SER A 76 0.75 -14.95 8.42
CA SER A 76 0.95 -13.68 9.10
C SER A 76 2.36 -13.14 8.88
N MET A 77 3.39 -13.98 9.03
CA MET A 77 4.76 -13.59 8.74
C MET A 77 4.94 -13.14 7.29
N ILE A 78 4.35 -13.85 6.33
CA ILE A 78 4.35 -13.44 4.92
C ILE A 78 3.74 -12.05 4.77
N ALA A 79 2.59 -11.78 5.39
CA ALA A 79 1.90 -10.50 5.31
C ALA A 79 2.70 -9.34 5.93
N ILE A 80 3.40 -9.57 7.05
CA ILE A 80 4.31 -8.57 7.65
C ILE A 80 5.46 -8.28 6.69
N VAL A 81 6.15 -9.32 6.23
CA VAL A 81 7.33 -9.20 5.36
C VAL A 81 6.96 -8.49 4.06
N SER A 82 5.82 -8.82 3.45
CA SER A 82 5.39 -8.18 2.20
C SER A 82 4.98 -6.72 2.39
N ASN A 83 4.41 -6.33 3.54
CA ASN A 83 4.20 -4.92 3.86
C ASN A 83 5.52 -4.16 4.08
N ILE A 84 6.48 -4.75 4.81
CA ILE A 84 7.80 -4.13 5.02
C ILE A 84 8.56 -3.96 3.70
N ILE A 85 8.58 -5.01 2.85
CA ILE A 85 9.21 -4.96 1.52
C ILE A 85 8.56 -3.87 0.66
N TYR A 86 7.23 -3.75 0.71
CA TYR A 86 6.52 -2.69 -0.01
C TYR A 86 7.02 -1.30 0.42
N ILE A 87 7.15 -1.04 1.72
CA ILE A 87 7.66 0.24 2.23
C ILE A 87 9.09 0.51 1.76
N ILE A 88 9.99 -0.49 1.84
CA ILE A 88 11.39 -0.35 1.42
C ILE A 88 11.48 -0.08 -0.09
N ALA A 89 10.75 -0.84 -0.91
CA ALA A 89 10.72 -0.65 -2.35
C ALA A 89 10.15 0.73 -2.71
N TYR A 90 9.10 1.15 -2.01
CA TYR A 90 8.48 2.47 -2.20
C TYR A 90 9.46 3.61 -1.95
N PHE A 91 10.18 3.60 -0.82
CA PHE A 91 11.20 4.62 -0.53
C PHE A 91 12.41 4.54 -1.47
N SER A 92 12.80 3.35 -1.91
CA SER A 92 13.92 3.18 -2.85
C SER A 92 13.62 3.79 -4.22
N VAL A 93 12.38 3.68 -4.71
CA VAL A 93 11.95 4.28 -5.97
C VAL A 93 11.81 5.80 -5.86
N TRP A 94 11.35 6.31 -4.72
CA TRP A 94 11.18 7.76 -4.52
C TRP A 94 12.49 8.49 -4.18
N SER A 95 13.51 7.76 -3.72
CA SER A 95 14.85 8.28 -3.43
C SER A 95 15.76 8.38 -4.68
N MET A 96 15.31 7.87 -5.85
CA MET A 96 15.98 8.04 -7.14
C MET A 96 15.45 9.29 -7.86
#